data_AF-A0A5B8B9D1-F1
#
_entry.id   AF-A0A5B8B9D1-F1
#
_cell.length_a   1.000
_cell.length_b   1.000
_cell.length_c   1.000
_cell.angle_alpha   90.00
_cell.angle_beta   90.00
_cell.angle_gamma   90.00
#
_symmetry.space_group_name_H-M   'P 1'
#
loop_
_entity.id
_entity.type
_entity.pdbx_description
1 polymer ?
#
loop_
_entity_poly.entity_id
_entity_poly.type
_entity_poly.pdbx_seq_one_letter_code
_entity_poly.pdbx_strand_id
1 'polypeptide(L)' 'MNKMTDIGSVPTPTRSPSEFLAYETECRSALKPLLTGLLDRAESAGWNRRTAASTLMFLAAQQVSAASETSTVE' A
#
# COMPACT_ATOMS: atom_id res chain seq x y z
N MET A 1 17.55 10.60 17.95
CA MET A 1 16.09 10.49 18.19
C MET A 1 15.47 9.89 16.95
N ASN A 2 15.26 8.58 16.98
CA ASN A 2 14.85 7.79 15.83
C ASN A 2 13.32 7.86 15.82
N LYS A 3 12.75 8.85 15.13
CA LYS A 3 11.31 8.89 14.84
C LYS A 3 11.02 7.74 13.87
N MET A 4 10.93 6.53 14.41
CA MET A 4 10.24 5.43 13.77
C MET A 4 8.77 5.83 13.80
N THR A 5 8.37 6.75 12.92
CA THR A 5 6.99 7.21 12.85
C THR A 5 6.18 5.96 12.50
N ASP A 6 5.23 5.59 13.35
CA ASP A 6 4.32 4.49 13.07
C ASP A 6 3.59 4.81 11.76
N ILE A 7 3.73 3.96 10.74
CA ILE A 7 2.87 4.04 9.55
C ILE A 7 1.60 3.37 10.05
N GLY A 8 0.59 4.19 10.41
CA GLY A 8 -0.58 3.77 11.16
C GLY A 8 -1.26 2.48 10.69
N SER A 9 -2.08 1.90 11.56
CA SER A 9 -2.84 0.68 11.26
C SER A 9 -3.83 0.87 10.10
N VAL A 10 -3.99 -0.17 9.27
CA VAL A 10 -5.03 -0.22 8.23
C VAL A 10 -6.36 -0.60 8.90
N PRO A 11 -7.41 0.25 8.82
CA PRO A 11 -8.71 -0.07 9.39
C PRO A 11 -9.35 -1.29 8.71
N THR A 12 -10.12 -2.07 9.47
CA THR A 12 -10.88 -3.20 8.94
C THR A 12 -11.98 -2.71 7.99
N PRO A 13 -12.18 -3.37 6.84
CA PRO A 13 -13.25 -3.01 5.91
C PRO A 13 -14.62 -3.08 6.58
N THR A 14 -15.46 -2.07 6.32
CA THR A 14 -16.87 -2.04 6.74
C THR A 14 -17.81 -2.47 5.62
N ARG A 15 -17.36 -2.41 4.36
CA ARG A 15 -18.12 -2.84 3.18
C ARG A 15 -17.79 -4.27 2.78
N SER A 16 -18.77 -4.94 2.19
CA SER A 16 -18.56 -6.27 1.62
C SER A 16 -17.73 -6.17 0.33
N PRO A 17 -16.83 -7.13 0.03
CA PRO A 17 -16.16 -7.24 -1.26
C PRO A 17 -17.13 -7.32 -2.46
N SER A 18 -18.38 -7.75 -2.24
CA SER A 18 -19.43 -7.77 -3.26
C SER A 18 -19.91 -6.36 -3.66
N GLU A 19 -19.73 -5.35 -2.80
CA GLU A 19 -20.02 -3.94 -3.08
C GLU A 19 -18.80 -3.28 -3.75
N PHE A 20 -18.38 -3.79 -4.91
CA PHE A 20 -17.08 -3.50 -5.54
C PHE A 20 -16.66 -2.02 -5.47
N LEU A 21 -17.49 -1.09 -5.92
CA LEU A 21 -17.16 0.35 -5.93
C LEU A 21 -17.04 0.95 -4.52
N ALA A 22 -17.91 0.55 -3.58
CA ALA A 22 -17.90 1.04 -2.22
C ALA A 22 -16.71 0.48 -1.44
N TYR A 23 -16.44 -0.81 -1.60
CA TYR A 23 -15.28 -1.51 -1.03
C TYR A 23 -13.96 -0.94 -1.56
N GLU A 24 -13.87 -0.71 -2.88
CA GLU A 24 -12.68 -0.13 -3.49
C GLU A 24 -12.43 1.30 -3.00
N THR A 25 -13.49 2.12 -2.91
CA THR A 25 -13.40 3.50 -2.42
C THR A 25 -12.97 3.56 -0.95
N GLU A 26 -13.51 2.67 -0.12
CA GLU A 26 -13.12 2.52 1.28
C GLU A 26 -11.64 2.12 1.39
N CYS A 27 -11.22 1.09 0.65
CA CYS A 27 -9.84 0.62 0.61
C CYS A 27 -8.86 1.73 0.22
N ARG A 28 -9.16 2.48 -0.86
CA ARG A 28 -8.32 3.63 -1.27
C ARG A 28 -8.25 4.69 -0.17
N SER A 29 -9.37 4.99 0.49
CA SER A 29 -9.42 6.00 1.56
C SER A 29 -8.59 5.59 2.77
N ALA A 30 -8.64 4.32 3.15
CA ALA A 30 -7.86 3.74 4.23
C ALA A 30 -6.34 3.76 3.94
N LEU A 31 -5.93 3.39 2.71
CA LEU A 31 -4.52 3.26 2.35
C LEU A 31 -3.85 4.58 1.97
N LYS A 32 -4.60 5.57 1.48
CA LYS A 32 -4.07 6.86 1.04
C LYS A 32 -3.16 7.55 2.07
N PRO A 33 -3.55 7.75 3.34
CA PRO A 33 -2.68 8.44 4.31
C PRO A 33 -1.39 7.65 4.60
N LEU A 34 -1.45 6.31 4.60
CA LEU A 34 -0.28 5.47 4.83
C LEU A 34 0.71 5.56 3.67
N LEU A 35 0.21 5.51 2.43
CA LEU A 35 1.02 5.68 1.23
C LEU A 35 1.67 7.06 1.17
N THR A 36 0.93 8.13 1.51
CA THR A 36 1.49 9.48 1.59
C THR A 36 2.60 9.56 2.62
N GLY A 37 2.40 9.02 3.83
CA GLY A 37 3.41 9.03 4.88
C GLY A 37 4.66 8.22 4.54
N LEU A 38 4.53 7.14 3.75
CA LEU A 38 5.68 6.38 3.25
C LEU A 38 6.47 7.17 2.20
N LEU A 39 5.78 7.82 1.26
CA LEU A 39 6.41 8.66 0.24
C LEU A 39 7.13 9.87 0.86
N ASP A 40 6.54 10.50 1.88
CA ASP A 40 7.16 11.63 2.58
C ASP A 40 8.48 11.22 3.28
N ARG A 41 8.56 10.00 3.81
CA ARG A 41 9.80 9.47 4.40
C ARG A 41 10.84 9.13 3.36
N ALA A 42 10.43 8.54 2.24
CA ALA A 42 11.34 8.29 1.15
C ALA A 42 11.96 9.61 0.67
N GLU A 43 11.13 10.63 0.48
CA GLU A 43 11.60 11.98 0.12
C GLU A 43 12.49 12.61 1.19
N SER A 44 12.14 12.48 2.47
CA SER A 44 12.97 12.97 3.59
C SER A 44 14.33 12.26 3.70
N ALA A 45 14.41 11.01 3.23
CA ALA A 45 15.65 10.26 3.13
C ALA A 45 16.47 10.61 1.87
N GLY A 46 15.99 11.53 1.03
CA GLY A 46 16.67 12.01 -0.17
C GLY A 46 16.23 11.35 -1.48
N TRP A 47 15.23 10.46 -1.46
CA TRP A 47 14.74 9.83 -2.69
C TRP A 47 13.84 10.76 -3.50
N ASN A 48 13.89 10.63 -4.83
CA ASN A 48 12.90 11.29 -5.68
C ASN A 48 11.51 10.66 -5.45
N ARG A 49 10.52 11.50 -5.11
CA ARG A 49 9.15 11.04 -4.81
C ARG A 49 8.49 10.26 -5.95
N ARG A 50 8.72 10.64 -7.21
CA ARG A 50 8.17 9.95 -8.39
C ARG A 50 8.79 8.55 -8.51
N THR A 51 10.11 8.45 -8.35
CA THR A 51 10.82 7.16 -8.35
C THR A 51 10.30 6.26 -7.24
N ALA A 52 10.20 6.78 -6.01
CA ALA A 52 9.66 6.04 -4.88
C ALA A 52 8.24 5.51 -5.16
N ALA A 53 7.36 6.35 -5.73
CA ALA A 53 6.01 5.93 -6.11
C ALA A 53 6.00 4.80 -7.15
N SER A 54 6.79 4.92 -8.22
CA SER A 54 6.88 3.84 -9.23
C SER A 54 7.45 2.54 -8.65
N THR A 55 8.44 2.63 -7.75
CA THR A 55 8.99 1.46 -7.07
C THR A 55 7.93 0.79 -6.19
N LEU A 56 7.14 1.56 -5.44
CA LEU A 56 6.06 1.01 -4.61
C LEU A 56 4.99 0.29 -5.44
N MET A 57 4.61 0.85 -6.60
CA MET A 57 3.69 0.17 -7.53
C MET A 57 4.27 -1.15 -8.04
N PHE A 58 5.54 -1.14 -8.44
CA PHE A 58 6.22 -2.35 -8.91
C PHE A 58 6.33 -3.42 -7.82
N LEU A 59 6.69 -3.04 -6.60
CA LEU A 59 6.74 -3.96 -5.45
C LEU A 59 5.36 -4.54 -5.13
N ALA A 60 4.30 -3.72 -5.16
CA ALA A 60 2.94 -4.21 -4.93
C ALA A 60 2.51 -5.23 -5.99
N ALA A 61 2.78 -4.95 -7.27
CA ALA A 61 2.48 -5.88 -8.36
C ALA A 61 3.24 -7.21 -8.21
N GLN A 62 4.54 -7.17 -7.90
CA GLN A 62 5.34 -8.37 -7.69
C GLN A 62 4.81 -9.25 -6.56
N GLN A 63 4.35 -8.66 -5.45
CA GLN A 63 3.80 -9.44 -4.33
C GLN A 63 2.53 -10.20 -4.71
N VAL A 64 1.66 -9.58 -5.54
CA VAL A 64 0.44 -10.22 -6.04
C VAL A 64 0.78 -11.37 -7.01
N SER A 65 1.76 -11.15 -7.90
CA SER A 65 2.21 -12.19 -8.83
C SER A 65 2.86 -13.37 -8.11
N ALA A 66 3.75 -13.12 -7.14
CA ALA A 66 4.40 -14.17 -6.36
C ALA A 66 3.38 -15.01 -5.56
N ALA A 67 2.37 -14.37 -4.98
CA ALA A 67 1.27 -15.08 -4.30
C ALA A 67 0.46 -15.98 -5.26
N SER A 68 0.34 -15.57 -6.53
CA SER A 68 -0.39 -16.33 -7.55
C SER A 68 0.37 -17.58 -8.00
N GLU A 69 1.70 -17.53 -8.06
CA GLU A 69 2.56 -18.67 -8.40
C GLU A 69 2.52 -19.77 -7.33
N THR A 70 2.43 -19.40 -6.05
CA THR A 70 2.31 -20.36 -4.95
C THR A 70 0.96 -21.08 -4.86
N SER A 71 -0.10 -20.54 -5.47
CA SER A 71 -1.44 -21.17 -5.49
C SER A 71 -1.63 -22.22 -6.60
N THR A 72 -0.66 -22.40 -7.51
CA THR A 72 -0.77 -23.36 -8.63
C THR A 72 -0.06 -24.69 -8.32
N VAL A 73 0.39 -24.90 -7.08
CA VAL A 73 0.96 -26.15 -6.58
C VAL A 73 0.05 -26.70 -5.48
N GLU A 74 -1.14 -27.14 -5.85
CA GLU A 74 -1.96 -28.09 -5.06
C GLU A 74 -2.65 -29.07 -6.00
#